data_AF-A0A7K4F3T9-F1
#
_entry.id   AF-A0A7K4F3T9-F1
#
_cell.length_a   1.000
_cell.length_b   1.000
_cell.length_c   1.000
_cell.angle_alpha   90.00
_cell.angle_beta   90.00
_cell.angle_gamma   90.00
#
_symmetry.space_group_name_H-M   'P 1'
#
loop_
_entity.id
_entity.type
_entity.pdbx_description
1 polymer ?
#
loop_
_entity_poly.entity_id
_entity_poly.type
_entity_poly.pdbx_seq_one_letter_code
_entity_poly.pdbx_strand_id
1 'polypeptide(L)'
;MDKKIQIIAIVGAIIFSVLVLTSPNDPIPLPKPISNSQNDFVTILAENLDKPRAIAISDNRIFVTEKDGLIRVIEDGNLLESPLAAFRSANVFDGGLLGITLHPNFSNNHYIYVFLTYEEDGDLWNKILRITESENKLQDAETIFDKIPGSSFTNGGFIKFGPD
;
A
#
# COMPACT_ATOMS: atom_id res chain seq x y z
N MET A 1 -57.15 -3.30 -22.30
CA MET A 1 -56.55 -3.64 -20.99
C MET A 1 -57.39 -2.96 -19.92
N ASP A 2 -57.84 -3.70 -18.90
CA ASP A 2 -58.69 -3.13 -17.84
C ASP A 2 -57.91 -2.04 -17.11
N LYS A 3 -58.50 -0.84 -16.98
CA LYS A 3 -57.90 0.30 -16.27
C LYS A 3 -57.50 -0.08 -14.83
N LYS A 4 -58.21 -1.04 -14.21
CA LYS A 4 -57.87 -1.55 -12.88
C LYS A 4 -56.54 -2.30 -12.88
N ILE A 5 -56.27 -3.12 -13.89
CA ILE A 5 -55.01 -3.87 -14.03
C ILE A 5 -53.84 -2.91 -14.25
N GLN A 6 -54.05 -1.87 -15.07
CA GLN A 6 -53.01 -0.88 -15.36
C GLN A 6 -52.64 -0.04 -14.13
N ILE A 7 -53.62 0.32 -13.29
CA ILE A 7 -53.39 1.04 -12.03
C ILE A 7 -52.62 0.16 -11.03
N ILE A 8 -52.99 -1.12 -10.89
CA ILE A 8 -52.29 -2.06 -10.00
C ILE A 8 -50.82 -2.23 -10.42
N ALA A 9 -50.56 -2.35 -11.73
CA ALA A 9 -49.19 -2.49 -12.24
C ALA A 9 -48.33 -1.25 -11.96
N ILE A 10 -48.90 -0.04 -12.13
CA ILE A 10 -48.18 1.22 -11.85
C ILE A 10 -47.88 1.35 -10.35
N VAL A 11 -48.86 1.07 -9.49
CA VAL A 11 -48.66 1.11 -8.03
C VAL A 11 -47.60 0.10 -7.61
N GLY A 12 -47.63 -1.12 -8.15
CA GLY A 12 -46.62 -2.13 -7.90
C GLY A 12 -45.20 -1.69 -8.32
N ALA A 13 -45.07 -1.08 -9.50
CA ALA A 13 -43.79 -0.58 -10.00
C ALA A 13 -43.24 0.56 -9.15
N ILE A 14 -44.09 1.47 -8.67
CA ILE A 14 -43.70 2.57 -7.78
C ILE A 14 -43.22 2.02 -6.43
N ILE A 15 -43.97 1.06 -5.84
CA ILE A 15 -43.57 0.42 -4.58
C ILE A 15 -42.22 -0.28 -4.73
N PHE A 16 -42.03 -1.05 -5.81
CA PHE A 16 -40.76 -1.73 -6.07
C PHE A 16 -39.60 -0.75 -6.25
N SER A 17 -39.79 0.34 -6.99
CA SER A 17 -38.77 1.37 -7.20
C SER A 17 -38.35 2.04 -5.89
N VAL A 18 -39.33 2.41 -5.04
CA VAL A 18 -39.05 2.97 -3.72
C VAL A 18 -38.26 1.98 -2.87
N LEU A 19 -38.63 0.69 -2.89
CA LEU A 19 -37.96 -0.35 -2.11
C LEU A 19 -36.48 -0.52 -2.52
N VAL A 20 -36.19 -0.44 -3.83
CA VAL A 20 -34.82 -0.48 -4.37
C VAL A 20 -34.04 0.78 -4.00
N LEU A 21 -34.66 1.96 -4.11
CA LEU A 21 -34.02 3.25 -3.78
C LEU A 21 -33.74 3.42 -2.27
N THR A 22 -34.52 2.79 -1.41
CA THR A 22 -34.32 2.82 0.06
C THR A 22 -33.52 1.63 0.58
N SER A 23 -33.10 0.71 -0.28
CA SER A 23 -32.25 -0.41 0.13
C SER A 23 -30.86 0.14 0.50
N PRO A 24 -30.35 -0.13 1.71
CA PRO A 24 -29.03 0.34 2.12
C PRO A 24 -27.99 -0.28 1.19
N ASN A 25 -27.23 0.59 0.50
CA ASN A 25 -26.19 0.21 -0.45
C ASN A 25 -24.79 0.27 0.18
N ASP A 26 -24.73 0.39 1.51
CA ASP A 26 -23.48 0.43 2.22
C ASP A 26 -22.83 -0.96 2.14
N PRO A 27 -21.58 -1.06 1.66
CA PRO A 27 -20.85 -2.30 1.73
C PRO A 27 -20.83 -2.76 3.19
N ILE A 28 -21.01 -4.07 3.40
CA ILE A 28 -20.96 -4.66 4.74
C ILE A 28 -19.64 -4.18 5.37
N PRO A 29 -19.70 -3.42 6.48
CA PRO A 29 -18.48 -2.95 7.11
C PRO A 29 -17.68 -4.19 7.48
N LEU A 30 -16.43 -4.24 7.03
CA LEU A 30 -15.53 -5.29 7.47
C LEU A 30 -15.54 -5.28 9.00
N PRO A 31 -15.67 -6.45 9.65
CA PRO A 31 -15.57 -6.51 11.09
C PRO A 31 -14.25 -5.85 11.49
N LYS A 32 -14.34 -4.81 12.35
CA LYS A 32 -13.14 -4.25 12.96
C LYS A 32 -12.39 -5.40 13.64
N PRO A 33 -11.04 -5.43 13.58
CA PRO A 33 -10.28 -6.39 14.36
C PRO A 33 -10.80 -6.41 15.80
N ILE A 34 -10.98 -7.60 16.35
CA ILE A 34 -11.44 -7.75 17.73
C ILE A 34 -10.35 -7.17 18.63
N SER A 35 -10.56 -5.93 19.10
CA SER A 35 -9.60 -5.20 19.93
C SER A 35 -9.48 -5.77 21.35
N ASN A 36 -10.31 -6.75 21.72
CA ASN A 36 -10.33 -7.38 23.03
C ASN A 36 -10.11 -8.90 22.93
N SER A 37 -8.99 -9.32 22.33
CA SER A 37 -8.30 -10.47 22.91
C SER A 37 -7.22 -9.92 23.82
N GLN A 38 -7.37 -10.06 25.14
CA GLN A 38 -6.21 -10.22 26.01
C GLN A 38 -5.53 -11.54 25.64
N ASN A 39 -4.88 -11.51 24.49
CA ASN A 39 -3.94 -12.49 24.01
C ASN A 39 -2.72 -11.64 23.71
N ASP A 40 -1.68 -11.74 24.53
CA ASP A 40 -0.38 -11.09 24.34
C ASP A 40 0.34 -11.56 23.05
N PHE A 41 -0.39 -12.06 22.05
CA PHE A 41 0.14 -12.68 20.83
C PHE A 41 0.11 -11.76 19.61
N VAL A 42 -0.63 -10.64 19.63
CA VAL A 42 -0.66 -9.67 18.51
C VAL A 42 -0.69 -8.25 19.05
N THR A 43 0.29 -7.44 18.63
CA THR A 43 0.36 -6.01 18.93
C THR A 43 0.19 -5.20 17.64
N ILE A 44 -0.71 -4.22 17.66
CA ILE A 44 -0.89 -3.29 16.54
C ILE A 44 0.19 -2.21 16.66
N LEU A 45 1.05 -2.11 15.65
CA LEU A 45 2.14 -1.11 15.59
C LEU A 45 1.76 0.13 14.78
N ALA A 46 0.83 0.00 13.85
CA ALA A 46 0.28 1.09 13.06
C ALA A 46 -1.05 0.69 12.42
N GLU A 47 -1.88 1.69 12.14
CA GLU A 47 -3.13 1.58 11.40
C GLU A 47 -3.14 2.61 10.26
N ASN A 48 -4.13 2.53 9.36
CA ASN A 48 -4.32 3.48 8.25
C ASN A 48 -3.15 3.58 7.25
N LEU A 49 -2.41 2.49 7.08
CA LEU A 49 -1.49 2.32 5.95
C LEU A 49 -2.27 2.00 4.67
N ASP A 50 -1.88 2.57 3.54
CA ASP A 50 -2.48 2.25 2.24
C ASP A 50 -1.70 1.16 1.50
N LYS A 51 -2.29 -0.02 1.37
CA LYS A 51 -1.73 -1.17 0.63
C LYS A 51 -0.23 -1.42 0.95
N PRO A 52 0.13 -1.64 2.23
CA PRO A 52 1.53 -1.89 2.62
C PRO A 52 2.06 -3.17 1.94
N ARG A 53 3.31 -3.15 1.45
CA ARG A 53 3.92 -4.22 0.64
C ARG A 53 5.08 -4.93 1.34
N ALA A 54 6.03 -4.18 1.89
CA ALA A 54 7.21 -4.73 2.55
C ALA A 54 7.64 -3.88 3.74
N ILE A 55 8.44 -4.49 4.62
CA ILE A 55 8.98 -3.83 5.81
C ILE A 55 10.49 -4.05 5.94
N ALA A 56 11.14 -3.07 6.56
CA ALA A 56 12.53 -3.13 7.00
C ALA A 56 12.63 -2.50 8.41
N ILE A 57 13.52 -3.01 9.26
CA ILE A 57 13.55 -2.67 10.70
C ILE A 57 14.96 -2.21 11.08
N SER A 58 15.06 -1.10 11.82
CA SER A 58 16.27 -0.63 12.50
C SER A 58 15.91 -0.15 13.90
N ASP A 59 16.41 -0.80 14.93
CA ASP A 59 16.16 -0.43 16.34
C ASP A 59 14.67 -0.22 16.64
N ASN A 60 14.26 1.03 16.85
CA ASN A 60 12.88 1.44 17.15
C ASN A 60 12.07 1.91 15.92
N ARG A 61 12.67 1.86 14.72
CA ARG A 61 12.05 2.29 13.45
C ARG A 61 11.70 1.09 12.57
N ILE A 62 10.48 1.12 12.04
CA ILE A 62 10.00 0.20 11.00
C ILE A 62 9.66 1.03 9.77
N PHE A 63 10.37 0.77 8.68
CA PHE A 63 10.13 1.36 7.37
C PHE A 63 9.16 0.47 6.61
N VAL A 64 8.09 1.04 6.06
CA VAL A 64 7.03 0.33 5.36
C VAL A 64 6.87 0.91 3.96
N THR A 65 6.90 0.06 2.93
CA THR A 65 6.55 0.47 1.58
C THR A 65 5.04 0.41 1.39
N GLU A 66 4.44 1.47 0.86
CA GLU A 66 3.07 1.50 0.38
C GLU A 66 3.07 1.45 -1.15
N LYS A 67 2.14 0.69 -1.74
CA LYS A 67 2.07 0.44 -3.19
C LYS A 67 2.17 1.73 -4.02
N ASP A 68 1.48 2.78 -3.57
CA ASP A 68 1.35 4.06 -4.27
C ASP A 68 2.63 4.93 -4.22
N GLY A 69 3.76 4.37 -3.78
CA GLY A 69 5.08 4.99 -3.91
C GLY A 69 5.63 5.60 -2.63
N LEU A 70 4.99 5.39 -1.48
CA LEU A 70 5.38 6.01 -0.22
C LEU A 70 6.22 5.07 0.64
N ILE A 71 7.25 5.61 1.27
CA ILE A 71 7.89 4.98 2.44
C ILE A 71 7.30 5.62 3.69
N ARG A 72 6.54 4.86 4.46
CA ARG A 72 6.07 5.24 5.79
C ARG A 72 7.05 4.75 6.85
N VAL A 73 7.06 5.42 7.99
CA VAL A 73 7.90 5.06 9.12
C VAL A 73 7.06 4.99 10.37
N ILE A 74 7.20 3.88 11.09
CA ILE A 74 6.70 3.70 12.44
C ILE A 74 7.92 3.86 13.35
N GLU A 75 7.88 4.80 14.28
CA GLU A 75 8.96 5.09 15.22
C GLU A 75 8.40 5.06 16.64
N ASP A 76 9.03 4.28 17.52
CA ASP A 76 8.58 4.09 18.91
C ASP A 76 7.09 3.72 19.02
N GLY A 77 6.62 2.88 18.09
CA GLY A 77 5.22 2.43 18.03
C GLY A 77 4.22 3.44 17.45
N ASN A 78 4.69 4.57 16.91
CA ASN A 78 3.84 5.60 16.31
C ASN A 78 4.11 5.73 14.81
N LEU A 79 3.06 5.67 13.99
CA LEU A 79 3.15 6.00 12.58
C LEU A 79 3.41 7.49 12.41
N LEU A 80 4.54 7.86 11.80
CA LEU A 80 4.86 9.25 11.53
C LEU A 80 3.88 9.86 10.52
N GLU A 81 3.52 11.13 10.75
CA GLU A 81 2.56 11.86 9.92
C GLU A 81 3.06 12.01 8.49
N SER A 82 4.32 12.42 8.33
CA SER A 82 4.95 12.59 7.02
C SER A 82 5.64 11.30 6.56
N PRO A 83 5.48 10.89 5.29
CA PRO A 83 6.27 9.81 4.73
C PRO A 83 7.75 10.21 4.65
N LEU A 84 8.65 9.24 4.74
CA LEU A 84 10.09 9.44 4.56
C LEU A 84 10.43 9.82 3.12
N ALA A 85 9.80 9.15 2.16
CA ALA A 85 10.00 9.36 0.74
C ALA A 85 8.72 9.10 -0.04
N ALA A 86 8.63 9.73 -1.22
CA ALA A 86 7.60 9.49 -2.22
C ALA A 86 8.26 9.31 -3.59
N PHE A 87 7.95 8.22 -4.27
CA PHE A 87 8.44 7.89 -5.61
C PHE A 87 7.30 7.86 -6.61
N ARG A 88 7.61 8.19 -7.86
CA ARG A 88 6.71 7.93 -8.98
C ARG A 88 6.82 6.47 -9.39
N SER A 89 5.96 5.62 -8.83
CA SER A 89 5.82 4.23 -9.21
C SER A 89 4.61 4.04 -10.14
N ALA A 90 4.62 2.98 -10.95
CA ALA A 90 3.49 2.59 -11.76
C ALA A 90 2.43 1.93 -10.85
N ASN A 91 1.24 2.54 -10.78
CA ASN A 91 0.11 1.98 -10.03
C ASN A 91 -0.67 0.96 -10.87
N VAL A 92 0.00 -0.14 -11.20
CA VAL A 92 -0.58 -1.31 -11.90
C VAL A 92 -0.81 -2.45 -10.93
N PHE A 93 -1.50 -3.52 -11.34
CA PHE A 93 -2.00 -4.57 -10.42
C PHE A 93 -0.98 -5.09 -9.40
N ASP A 94 0.14 -5.68 -9.83
CA ASP A 94 1.20 -6.14 -8.92
C ASP A 94 2.33 -5.11 -8.72
N GLY A 95 2.43 -4.12 -9.61
CA GLY A 95 3.43 -3.06 -9.54
C GLY A 95 3.22 -2.06 -8.40
N GLY A 96 4.13 -1.09 -8.34
CA GLY A 96 4.17 -0.04 -7.33
C GLY A 96 5.54 0.04 -6.66
N LEU A 97 5.60 0.60 -5.46
CA LEU A 97 6.76 0.42 -4.58
C LEU A 97 6.62 -0.92 -3.85
N LEU A 98 7.62 -1.78 -4.00
CA LEU A 98 7.54 -3.19 -3.61
C LEU A 98 8.51 -3.47 -2.46
N GLY A 99 9.78 -3.71 -2.78
CA GLY A 99 10.80 -4.14 -1.83
C GLY A 99 11.43 -2.99 -1.07
N ILE A 100 11.84 -3.29 0.16
CA ILE A 100 12.70 -2.43 0.98
C ILE A 100 13.66 -3.29 1.80
N THR A 101 14.92 -2.86 1.88
CA THR A 101 15.90 -3.42 2.81
C THR A 101 16.90 -2.36 3.24
N LEU A 102 17.37 -2.45 4.47
CA LEU A 102 18.44 -1.58 4.96
C LEU A 102 19.80 -2.16 4.59
N HIS A 103 20.78 -1.27 4.42
CA HIS A 103 22.17 -1.67 4.37
C HIS A 103 22.60 -2.31 5.71
N PRO A 104 23.50 -3.32 5.73
CA PRO A 104 23.96 -3.93 6.99
C PRO A 104 24.60 -2.93 7.97
N ASN A 105 25.16 -1.85 7.45
CA ASN A 105 25.74 -0.73 8.21
C ASN A 105 24.81 0.50 8.32
N PHE A 106 23.48 0.30 8.31
CA PHE A 106 22.49 1.38 8.28
C PHE A 106 22.65 2.40 9.41
N SER A 107 23.03 1.94 10.62
CA SER A 107 23.26 2.82 11.78
C SER A 107 24.34 3.89 11.57
N ASN A 108 25.21 3.71 10.57
CA ASN A 108 26.27 4.65 10.25
C ASN A 108 26.04 5.39 8.92
N ASN A 109 25.47 4.72 7.92
CA ASN A 109 25.37 5.28 6.56
C ASN A 109 23.94 5.67 6.13
N HIS A 110 22.92 5.25 6.87
CA HIS A 110 21.52 5.54 6.58
C HIS A 110 21.07 5.14 5.16
N TYR A 111 21.70 4.10 4.58
CA TYR A 111 21.35 3.62 3.25
C TYR A 111 20.20 2.62 3.26
N ILE A 112 19.16 2.93 2.49
CA ILE A 112 18.00 2.08 2.26
C ILE A 112 17.95 1.71 0.78
N TYR A 113 17.68 0.46 0.47
CA TYR A 113 17.50 -0.01 -0.89
C TYR A 113 16.03 -0.29 -1.12
N VAL A 114 15.49 0.16 -2.25
CA VAL A 114 14.09 -0.04 -2.61
C VAL A 114 13.94 -0.59 -4.02
N PHE A 115 12.96 -1.47 -4.20
CA PHE A 115 12.58 -2.03 -5.49
C PHE A 115 11.22 -1.48 -5.89
N LEU A 116 11.11 -0.89 -7.07
CA LEU A 116 9.85 -0.33 -7.55
C LEU A 116 9.63 -0.57 -9.05
N THR A 117 8.37 -0.70 -9.42
CA THR A 117 7.90 -0.70 -10.81
C THR A 117 7.61 0.74 -11.25
N TYR A 118 8.05 1.12 -12.44
CA TYR A 118 7.79 2.42 -13.07
C TYR A 118 7.43 2.24 -14.55
N GLU A 119 6.84 3.28 -15.14
CA GLU A 119 6.49 3.32 -16.55
C GLU A 119 7.42 4.29 -17.27
N GLU A 120 7.91 3.88 -18.44
CA GLU A 120 8.63 4.75 -19.38
C GLU A 120 8.27 4.36 -20.80
N ASP A 121 7.88 5.34 -21.63
CA ASP A 121 7.48 5.16 -23.02
C ASP A 121 6.39 4.10 -23.26
N GLY A 122 5.51 3.91 -22.27
CA GLY A 122 4.41 2.93 -22.30
C GLY A 122 4.82 1.51 -21.88
N ASP A 123 6.10 1.28 -21.60
CA ASP A 123 6.62 0.02 -21.09
C ASP A 123 6.79 0.06 -19.57
N LEU A 124 6.54 -1.08 -18.93
CA LEU A 124 6.76 -1.26 -17.50
C LEU A 124 8.16 -1.80 -17.23
N TRP A 125 8.83 -1.15 -16.29
CA TRP A 125 10.18 -1.51 -15.86
C TRP A 125 10.22 -1.59 -14.34
N ASN A 126 11.11 -2.42 -13.82
CA ASN A 126 11.49 -2.42 -12.42
C ASN A 126 12.88 -1.81 -12.27
N LYS A 127 13.15 -1.22 -11.11
CA LYS A 127 14.48 -0.75 -10.74
C LYS A 127 14.75 -0.86 -9.24
N ILE A 128 16.03 -0.87 -8.91
CA ILE A 128 16.55 -0.81 -7.56
C ILE A 128 17.19 0.56 -7.37
N LEU A 129 16.75 1.30 -6.35
CA LEU A 129 17.36 2.54 -5.91
C LEU A 129 18.05 2.31 -4.56
N ARG A 130 19.22 2.93 -4.35
CA ARG A 130 19.75 3.21 -3.01
C ARG A 130 19.36 4.64 -2.66
N ILE A 131 18.74 4.83 -1.52
CA ILE A 131 18.44 6.15 -0.96
C ILE A 131 19.23 6.36 0.32
N THR A 132 19.49 7.62 0.64
CA THR A 132 20.03 8.05 1.93
C THR A 132 18.96 8.84 2.65
N GLU A 133 18.68 8.50 3.90
CA GLU A 133 17.72 9.24 4.74
C GLU A 133 18.44 10.04 5.83
N SER A 134 17.82 11.16 6.21
CA SER A 134 18.19 11.92 7.41
C SER A 134 16.94 12.61 7.93
N GLU A 135 16.71 12.55 9.25
CA GLU A 135 15.55 13.15 9.92
C GLU A 135 14.21 12.77 9.27
N ASN A 136 14.05 11.49 8.93
CA ASN A 136 12.85 10.97 8.27
C ASN A 136 12.55 11.66 6.94
N LYS A 137 13.58 12.03 6.19
CA LYS A 137 13.47 12.63 4.86
C LYS A 137 14.48 12.01 3.91
N LEU A 138 14.05 11.79 2.67
CA LEU A 138 14.92 11.48 1.56
C LEU A 138 15.94 12.61 1.33
N GLN A 139 17.24 12.30 1.43
CA GLN A 139 18.32 13.25 1.15
C GLN A 139 18.91 13.04 -0.25
N ASP A 140 19.09 11.78 -0.65
CA ASP A 140 19.70 11.42 -1.92
C ASP A 140 19.14 10.09 -2.43
N ALA A 141 19.20 9.89 -3.75
CA ALA A 141 18.77 8.67 -4.43
C ALA A 141 19.67 8.34 -5.63
N GLU A 142 20.24 7.13 -5.62
CA GLU A 142 21.07 6.58 -6.69
C GLU A 142 20.41 5.34 -7.30
N THR A 143 20.38 5.25 -8.63
CA THR A 143 19.95 4.03 -9.32
C THR A 143 21.06 2.98 -9.26
N ILE A 144 20.77 1.84 -8.64
CA ILE A 144 21.70 0.71 -8.55
C ILE A 144 21.53 -0.24 -9.73
N PHE A 145 20.28 -0.50 -10.09
CA PHE A 145 19.98 -1.33 -11.25
C PHE A 145 18.68 -0.86 -11.88
N ASP A 146 18.71 -0.66 -13.19
CA ASP A 146 17.58 -0.11 -13.95
C ASP A 146 17.16 -1.07 -15.06
N LYS A 147 16.00 -0.79 -15.66
CA LYS A 147 15.48 -1.51 -16.82
C LYS A 147 15.39 -3.02 -16.62
N ILE A 148 15.09 -3.43 -15.40
CA ILE A 148 14.67 -4.80 -15.12
C ILE A 148 13.30 -4.97 -15.76
N PRO A 149 13.04 -6.03 -16.56
CA PRO A 149 11.72 -6.24 -17.15
C PRO A 149 10.60 -6.16 -16.10
N GLY A 150 9.64 -5.27 -16.34
CA GLY A 150 8.46 -5.09 -15.50
C GLY A 150 7.21 -5.58 -16.20
N SER A 151 6.15 -5.75 -15.42
CA SER A 151 4.87 -6.24 -15.92
C SER A 151 3.74 -5.77 -14.99
N SER A 152 2.50 -5.83 -15.47
CA SER A 152 1.34 -5.59 -14.59
C SER A 152 1.17 -6.68 -13.54
N PHE A 153 1.80 -7.84 -13.73
CA PHE A 153 1.74 -9.02 -12.89
C PHE A 153 3.14 -9.55 -12.55
N THR A 154 3.30 -10.25 -11.43
CA THR A 154 4.51 -11.03 -11.11
C THR A 154 5.84 -10.25 -11.17
N ASN A 155 5.94 -9.11 -10.49
CA ASN A 155 7.18 -8.30 -10.47
C ASN A 155 8.20 -8.78 -9.43
N GLY A 156 7.81 -9.66 -8.51
CA GLY A 156 8.67 -10.07 -7.40
C GLY A 156 8.97 -8.90 -6.48
N GLY A 157 10.24 -8.51 -6.40
CA GLY A 157 10.66 -7.32 -5.65
C GLY A 157 11.10 -7.56 -4.22
N PHE A 158 11.22 -8.81 -3.77
CA PHE A 158 11.92 -9.11 -2.51
C PHE A 158 13.42 -8.85 -2.69
N ILE A 159 13.98 -7.98 -1.83
CA ILE A 159 15.40 -7.64 -1.79
C ILE A 159 15.95 -7.80 -0.37
N LYS A 160 17.15 -8.35 -0.24
CA LYS A 160 17.88 -8.55 1.02
C LYS A 160 19.38 -8.56 0.76
N PHE A 161 20.16 -8.18 1.76
CA PHE A 161 21.60 -8.44 1.80
C PHE A 161 21.87 -9.86 2.29
N GLY A 162 22.80 -10.55 1.63
CA GLY A 162 23.38 -11.80 2.13
C GLY A 162 24.41 -11.54 3.24
N PRO A 163 24.94 -12.62 3.86
CA PRO A 163 26.01 -12.52 4.85
C PRO A 163 27.42 -12.31 4.25
N ASP A 164 27.54 -12.32 2.92
CA ASP A 164 28.77 -12.30 2.13
C ASP A 164 29.32 -10.91 1.80
#